data_AF-A0A2E4HTU2-F1
#
_entry.id   AF-A0A2E4HTU2-F1
#
_cell.length_a   1.000
_cell.length_b   1.000
_cell.length_c   1.000
_cell.angle_alpha   90.00
_cell.angle_beta   90.00
_cell.angle_gamma   90.00
#
_symmetry.space_group_name_H-M   'P 1'
#
loop_
_entity.id
_entity.type
_entity.pdbx_description
1 polymer ?
#
loop_
_entity_poly.entity_id
_entity_poly.type
_entity_poly.pdbx_seq_one_letter_code
_entity_poly.pdbx_strand_id
1 'polypeptide(L)' 'MNIRGTIDTITGMVGSVTDFGLKLIVALVVVDVIYPGTTGTVANLGAIAGQFGDHGMAGLIALFLFATLYKK' A
#
# COMPACT_ATOMS: atom_id res chain seq x y z
N MET A 1 -18.02 -29.60 -5.56
CA MET A 1 -17.44 -28.24 -5.51
C MET A 1 -16.07 -28.31 -6.16
N ASN A 2 -15.82 -27.54 -7.22
CA ASN A 2 -14.55 -27.57 -7.95
C ASN A 2 -13.53 -26.68 -7.23
N ILE A 3 -12.36 -27.21 -6.92
CA ILE A 3 -11.28 -26.51 -6.20
C ILE A 3 -10.92 -25.18 -6.89
N ARG A 4 -10.97 -25.15 -8.23
CA ARG A 4 -10.75 -23.93 -9.03
C ARG A 4 -11.75 -22.82 -8.70
N GLY A 5 -13.05 -23.15 -8.63
CA GLY A 5 -14.09 -22.17 -8.30
C GLY A 5 -13.98 -21.63 -6.86
N THR A 6 -13.54 -22.46 -5.91
CA THR A 6 -13.26 -22.01 -4.54
C THR A 6 -12.06 -21.07 -4.50
N ILE A 7 -10.97 -21.38 -5.21
CA ILE A 7 -9.79 -20.51 -5.30
C ILE A 7 -10.12 -19.17 -5.98
N ASP A 8 -10.91 -19.18 -7.07
CA ASP A 8 -11.32 -17.96 -7.76
C ASP A 8 -12.19 -17.07 -6.85
N THR A 9 -13.10 -17.67 -6.09
CA THR A 9 -13.95 -16.94 -5.13
C THR A 9 -13.11 -16.29 -4.02
N ILE A 10 -12.16 -17.03 -3.46
CA ILE A 10 -11.25 -16.50 -2.42
C ILE A 10 -10.38 -15.39 -2.99
N THR A 11 -9.83 -15.57 -4.18
CA THR A 11 -8.98 -14.56 -4.84
C THR A 11 -9.77 -13.28 -5.13
N GLY A 12 -11.02 -13.41 -5.59
CA GLY A 12 -11.92 -12.28 -5.79
C GLY A 12 -12.25 -11.54 -4.49
N MET A 13 -12.48 -12.27 -3.40
CA MET A 13 -12.71 -11.68 -2.08
C MET A 13 -11.48 -10.93 -1.57
N VAL A 14 -10.28 -11.51 -1.67
CA VAL A 14 -9.02 -10.86 -1.29
C VAL A 14 -8.82 -9.57 -2.10
N GLY A 15 -9.10 -9.60 -3.40
CA GLY A 15 -9.04 -8.40 -4.24
C GLY A 15 -10.00 -7.31 -3.77
N SER A 16 -11.25 -7.66 -3.46
CA SER A 16 -12.25 -6.71 -2.98
C SER A 16 -11.88 -6.09 -1.63
N VAL A 17 -11.38 -6.89 -0.69
CA VAL A 17 -10.92 -6.40 0.62
C VAL A 17 -9.71 -5.48 0.46
N THR A 18 -8.79 -5.81 -0.45
CA THR A 18 -7.61 -4.98 -0.74
C THR A 18 -8.02 -3.63 -1.33
N ASP A 19 -8.95 -3.61 -2.31
CA ASP A 19 -9.45 -2.36 -2.91
C ASP A 19 -10.16 -1.48 -1.88
N PHE A 20 -10.99 -2.07 -1.02
CA PHE A 20 -11.63 -1.35 0.07
C PHE A 20 -10.60 -0.78 1.06
N GLY A 21 -9.61 -1.58 1.46
CA GLY A 21 -8.54 -1.15 2.36
C GLY A 21 -7.73 0.02 1.78
N LEU A 22 -7.39 -0.01 0.50
CA LEU A 22 -6.68 1.07 -0.18
C LEU A 22 -7.48 2.38 -0.15
N LYS A 23 -8.79 2.33 -0.46
CA LYS A 23 -9.68 3.50 -0.38
C LYS A 23 -9.77 4.04 1.05
N LEU A 24 -9.83 3.15 2.03
CA LEU A 24 -9.86 3.53 3.44
C LEU A 24 -8.57 4.23 3.86
N ILE A 25 -7.40 3.70 3.48
CA ILE A 25 -6.09 4.33 3.76
C ILE A 25 -6.06 5.75 3.19
N VAL A 26 -6.51 5.95 1.94
CA VAL A 26 -6.56 7.29 1.33
C VAL A 26 -7.47 8.23 2.14
N ALA A 27 -8.64 7.77 2.58
CA ALA A 27 -9.53 8.56 3.42
C ALA A 27 -8.88 8.91 4.77
N LEU A 28 -8.19 7.97 5.41
CA LEU A 28 -7.46 8.20 6.65
C LEU A 28 -6.31 9.18 6.49
N VAL A 29 -5.61 9.17 5.34
CA VAL A 29 -4.61 10.19 5.01
C VAL A 29 -5.24 11.58 4.95
N VAL A 30 -6.39 11.73 4.28
CA VAL A 30 -7.09 13.02 4.21
C VAL A 30 -7.47 13.51 5.61
N VAL A 31 -7.99 12.62 6.46
CA VAL A 31 -8.33 12.95 7.85
C VAL A 31 -7.08 13.37 8.64
N ASP A 32 -5.98 12.63 8.50
CA ASP A 32 -4.72 12.91 9.23
C ASP A 32 -4.05 14.21 8.76
N VAL A 33 -4.25 14.64 7.51
CA VAL A 33 -3.74 15.94 7.03
C VAL A 33 -4.54 17.10 7.63
N ILE A 34 -5.87 16.97 7.73
CA ILE A 34 -6.74 18.03 8.29
C ILE A 34 -6.66 18.05 9.82
N TYR A 35 -6.52 16.89 10.44
CA TYR A 35 -6.36 16.70 11.87
C TYR A 35 -5.06 15.91 12.16
N PRO A 36 -3.91 16.61 12.21
CA PRO A 36 -2.60 16.00 12.37
C PRO A 36 -2.52 15.02 13.55
N GLY A 37 -2.12 13.78 13.25
CA GLY A 37 -1.84 12.74 14.25
C GLY A 37 -3.06 11.98 14.77
N THR A 38 -4.25 12.21 14.20
CA THR A 38 -5.48 11.52 14.62
C THR A 38 -5.55 10.07 14.19
N THR A 39 -5.04 9.76 12.99
CA THR A 39 -5.01 8.38 12.48
C THR A 39 -3.59 7.82 12.48
N GLY A 40 -2.57 8.69 12.48
CA GLY A 40 -1.16 8.29 12.39
C GLY A 40 -0.77 7.71 11.04
N THR A 41 -1.68 7.75 10.06
CA THR A 41 -1.47 7.17 8.73
C THR A 41 -0.37 7.90 7.98
N VAL A 42 -0.31 9.23 8.05
CA VAL A 42 0.74 10.02 7.39
C VAL A 42 2.10 9.73 8.02
N ALA A 43 2.19 9.59 9.35
CA ALA A 43 3.43 9.24 10.03
C ALA A 43 3.93 7.84 9.63
N ASN A 44 3.03 6.86 9.57
CA ASN A 44 3.37 5.49 9.14
C ASN A 44 3.82 5.45 7.66
N LEU A 45 3.14 6.19 6.78
CA LEU A 45 3.57 6.32 5.38
C LEU A 45 4.92 7.03 5.26
N GLY A 46 5.15 8.06 6.09
CA GLY A 46 6.43 8.75 6.19
C GLY A 46 7.57 7.82 6.65
N ALA A 47 7.30 6.91 7.58
CA ALA A 47 8.28 5.91 8.00
C ALA A 47 8.61 4.91 6.87
N ILE A 48 7.61 4.48 6.10
CA ILE A 48 7.82 3.60 4.93
C ILE A 48 8.63 4.33 3.85
N ALA A 49 8.27 5.58 3.52
CA ALA A 49 9.02 6.39 2.57
C ALA A 49 10.45 6.68 3.07
N GLY A 50 10.59 6.91 4.38
CA GLY A 50 11.86 7.14 5.07
C GLY A 50 12.84 5.98 4.90
N GLN A 51 12.36 4.72 4.90
CA GLN A 51 13.23 3.56 4.68
C GLN A 51 13.99 3.64 3.35
N PHE A 52 13.41 4.22 2.30
CA PHE A 52 14.14 4.40 1.03
C PHE A 52 15.19 5.52 1.13
N GLY A 53 14.93 6.56 1.90
CA GLY A 53 15.88 7.65 2.16
C GLY A 53 17.04 7.23 3.07
N ASP A 54 16.76 6.45 4.11
CA ASP A 54 17.73 5.99 5.11
C ASP A 54 18.78 5.04 4.49
N HIS A 55 18.40 4.31 3.45
CA HIS A 55 19.33 3.48 2.65
C HIS A 55 20.02 4.25 1.51
N GLY A 56 19.80 5.57 1.42
CA GLY A 56 20.43 6.48 0.46
C GLY A 56 20.25 6.04 -1.01
N MET A 57 21.36 6.01 -1.75
CA MET A 57 21.38 5.61 -3.16
C MET A 57 20.81 4.21 -3.41
N ALA A 58 21.07 3.25 -2.51
CA ALA A 58 20.58 1.89 -2.67
C ALA A 58 19.05 1.82 -2.55
N GLY A 59 18.46 2.59 -1.63
CA GLY A 59 17.01 2.68 -1.48
C GLY A 59 16.33 3.31 -2.70
N LEU A 60 16.91 4.37 -3.25
CA LEU A 60 16.39 4.99 -4.47
C LEU A 60 16.52 4.10 -5.71
N ILE A 61 17.64 3.37 -5.85
CA ILE A 61 17.81 2.37 -6.92
C ILE A 61 16.78 1.25 -6.78
N ALA A 62 16.55 0.74 -5.56
CA ALA A 62 15.54 -0.26 -5.30
C ALA A 62 14.13 0.23 -5.65
N LEU A 63 13.79 1.47 -5.29
CA LEU A 63 12.51 2.10 -5.64
C LEU A 63 12.35 2.25 -7.16
N PHE A 64 13.41 2.67 -7.86
CA PHE A 64 13.42 2.80 -9.31
C PHE A 64 13.23 1.45 -10.00
N LEU A 65 13.99 0.42 -9.59
CA LEU A 65 13.84 -0.94 -10.10
C LEU A 65 12.42 -1.47 -9.87
N PHE A 66 11.87 -1.28 -8.67
CA PHE A 66 10.49 -1.65 -8.36
C PHE A 66 9.49 -0.94 -9.29
N ALA A 67 9.61 0.39 -9.45
CA ALA A 67 8.71 1.17 -10.31
C ALA A 67 8.80 0.75 -11.79
N THR A 68 10.00 0.39 -12.27
CA THR A 68 10.17 -0.13 -13.64
C THR A 68 9.61 -1.53 -13.83
N LEU A 69 9.72 -2.40 -12.82
CA LEU A 69 9.21 -3.78 -12.84
C LEU A 69 7.69 -3.85 -12.63
N TYR A 70 7.13 -2.89 -11.88
CA TYR A 70 5.69 -2.82 -11.59
C TYR A 70 4.86 -2.32 -12.79
N LYS A 71 5.50 -1.93 -13.89
CA LYS A 71 4.77 -1.70 -15.14
C LYS A 71 4.13 -3.01 -15.59
N LYS A 72 2.80 -3.02 -15.56
CA LYS A 72 1.98 -4.01 -16.27
C LYS A 72 2.21 -3.91 -17.78
#